data_AF-A0A958C1E1-F1
#
_entry.id   AF-A0A958C1E1-F1
#
_cell.length_a   1.000
_cell.length_b   1.000
_cell.length_c   1.000
_cell.angle_alpha   90.00
_cell.angle_beta   90.00
_cell.angle_gamma   90.00
#
_symmetry.space_group_name_H-M   'P 1'
#
loop_
_entity.id
_entity.type
_entity.pdbx_description
1 polymer ?
#
loop_
_entity_poly.entity_id
_entity_poly.type
_entity_poly.pdbx_seq_one_letter_code
_entity_poly.pdbx_strand_id
1 'polypeptide(L)'
;MRRFVLPAGVTTDERRFNRGAWLTLAVACGWSLVVIAFSLYVYRFPADAWQYGSADTRQGAFTAEINLSGAPSVLEAGDRVVAIAGQQLAPDGIPPFPPDLQVGQTVRYTIERGQQTLDVDVPLLQLGPLALWRSLVGQLRLDPRDLIVSLAALLAVAFAFLLRPGNLGARYLMLIFGYYFASAWFSFTVSSLYQSTFPVGVQTITQMIGLSWGWFFFATLILLPLAFPVIKAPLRRFPRLLPALLYGIAFVVCLVGSYQAVVTGTALSPAVFVLFILYLLLTVIAIFGSLIHNWRTLVEPAARAQLRWLTLGMGIGLAVPFLVMIGVLVSGGDFGSADIDWVLWLILLLPVCIAIAITRYRLFDIDVIIRKTLVYTALTVLLALVYFGSVVLLQRLFSTLTGVQQSPLAIV
;
A
#
# COMPACT_ATOMS: atom_id res chain seq x y z
N MET A 1 -44.36 -8.13 -5.85
CA MET A 1 -43.35 -8.20 -6.93
C MET A 1 -43.39 -6.91 -7.76
N ARG A 2 -42.51 -5.94 -7.50
CA ARG A 2 -42.33 -4.78 -8.39
C ARG A 2 -41.17 -5.11 -9.34
N ARG A 3 -41.45 -5.18 -10.65
CA ARG A 3 -40.41 -5.29 -11.68
C ARG A 3 -39.45 -4.10 -11.52
N PHE A 4 -38.19 -4.40 -11.23
CA PHE A 4 -37.10 -3.43 -11.34
C PHE A 4 -36.86 -3.18 -12.84
N VAL A 5 -37.65 -2.29 -13.41
CA VAL A 5 -37.32 -1.64 -14.67
C VAL A 5 -36.36 -0.52 -14.29
N LEU A 6 -35.08 -0.70 -14.58
CA LEU A 6 -34.13 0.41 -14.58
C LEU A 6 -34.67 1.47 -15.54
N PRO A 7 -34.78 2.76 -15.16
CA PRO A 7 -35.14 3.79 -16.11
C PRO A 7 -34.14 3.77 -17.27
N ALA A 8 -34.66 3.60 -18.48
CA ALA A 8 -33.91 3.76 -19.72
C ALA A 8 -33.46 5.21 -19.81
N GLY A 9 -32.18 5.46 -19.48
CA GLY A 9 -31.61 6.80 -19.48
C GLY A 9 -30.17 6.77 -19.03
N VAL A 10 -29.26 6.91 -19.99
CA VAL A 10 -27.80 6.92 -19.87
C VAL A 10 -27.19 5.54 -19.60
N THR A 11 -27.03 4.74 -20.65
CA THR A 11 -25.90 3.82 -20.74
C THR A 11 -24.64 4.68 -20.77
N THR A 12 -24.14 5.10 -19.60
CA THR A 12 -22.83 5.74 -19.52
C THR A 12 -21.85 4.74 -20.12
N ASP A 13 -21.26 5.08 -21.26
CA ASP A 13 -20.23 4.28 -21.90
C ASP A 13 -19.13 4.04 -20.86
N GLU A 14 -19.13 2.84 -20.26
CA GLU A 14 -18.26 2.52 -19.14
C GLU A 14 -16.80 2.51 -19.54
N ARG A 15 -16.53 2.51 -20.84
CA ARG A 15 -15.19 2.53 -21.44
C ARG A 15 -14.63 3.95 -21.55
N ARG A 16 -15.47 4.98 -21.45
CA ARG A 16 -15.02 6.37 -21.52
C ARG A 16 -14.57 6.87 -20.15
N PHE A 17 -13.42 7.53 -20.15
CA PHE A 17 -12.98 8.32 -19.01
C PHE A 17 -13.93 9.49 -18.79
N ASN A 18 -14.74 9.40 -17.74
CA ASN A 18 -15.53 10.53 -17.25
C ASN A 18 -14.79 11.25 -16.10
N ARG A 19 -15.34 12.38 -15.63
CA ARG A 19 -14.75 13.18 -14.54
C ARG A 19 -14.43 12.35 -13.29
N GLY A 20 -15.29 11.40 -12.93
CA GLY A 20 -15.07 10.55 -11.77
C GLY A 20 -13.91 9.56 -11.95
N ALA A 21 -13.68 9.07 -13.18
CA ALA A 21 -12.53 8.22 -13.48
C ALA A 21 -11.21 9.00 -13.38
N TRP A 22 -11.16 10.21 -13.95
CA TRP A 22 -10.01 11.09 -13.82
C TRP A 22 -9.73 11.45 -12.36
N LEU A 23 -10.77 11.73 -11.57
CA LEU A 23 -10.62 11.98 -10.14
C LEU A 23 -10.06 10.77 -9.40
N THR A 24 -10.56 9.56 -9.69
CA THR A 24 -10.04 8.32 -9.09
C THR A 24 -8.56 8.12 -9.39
N LEU A 25 -8.16 8.32 -10.65
CA LEU A 25 -6.75 8.21 -11.05
C LEU A 25 -5.89 9.27 -10.36
N ALA A 26 -6.38 10.52 -10.32
CA ALA A 26 -5.70 11.62 -9.64
C ALA A 26 -5.51 11.37 -8.14
N VAL A 27 -6.52 10.82 -7.46
CA VAL A 27 -6.42 10.48 -6.03
C VAL A 27 -5.45 9.32 -5.81
N ALA A 28 -5.53 8.25 -6.62
CA ALA A 28 -4.65 7.10 -6.49
C ALA A 28 -3.18 7.46 -6.73
N CYS A 29 -2.87 8.20 -7.81
CA CYS A 29 -1.51 8.66 -8.08
C CYS A 29 -1.06 9.77 -7.14
N GLY A 30 -1.98 10.67 -6.78
CA GLY A 30 -1.72 11.79 -5.87
C GLY A 30 -1.30 11.31 -4.49
N TRP A 31 -1.87 10.21 -3.99
CA TRP A 31 -1.46 9.64 -2.70
C TRP A 31 0.02 9.22 -2.69
N SER A 32 0.48 8.52 -3.74
CA SER A 32 1.90 8.17 -3.88
C SER A 32 2.79 9.41 -3.90
N LEU A 33 2.40 10.45 -4.66
CA LEU A 33 3.16 11.70 -4.74
C LEU A 33 3.22 12.42 -3.40
N VAL A 34 2.11 12.46 -2.65
CA VAL A 34 2.05 13.07 -1.31
C VAL A 34 2.99 12.34 -0.37
N VAL A 35 2.96 11.01 -0.34
CA VAL A 35 3.82 10.22 0.55
C VAL A 35 5.29 10.44 0.19
N ILE A 36 5.66 10.34 -1.10
CA ILE A 36 7.03 10.57 -1.57
C ILE A 36 7.51 11.99 -1.24
N ALA A 37 6.70 13.00 -1.54
CA ALA A 37 7.07 14.40 -1.28
C ALA A 37 7.23 14.67 0.22
N PHE A 38 6.35 14.08 1.05
CA PHE A 38 6.44 14.21 2.48
C PHE A 38 7.67 13.49 3.05
N SER A 39 8.00 12.30 2.55
CA SER A 39 9.24 11.61 2.93
C SER A 39 10.50 12.42 2.60
N LEU A 40 10.56 13.03 1.41
CA LEU A 40 11.65 13.94 1.03
C LEU A 40 11.73 15.17 1.94
N TYR A 41 10.59 15.66 2.42
CA TYR A 41 10.55 16.76 3.35
C TYR A 41 11.09 16.35 4.73
N VAL A 42 10.71 15.18 5.24
CA VAL A 42 11.18 14.68 6.54
C VAL A 42 12.68 14.36 6.54
N TYR A 43 13.24 13.93 5.41
CA TYR A 43 14.69 13.72 5.27
C TYR A 43 15.56 14.96 5.47
N ARG A 44 14.94 16.16 5.53
CA ARG A 44 15.65 17.39 5.87
C ARG A 44 15.94 17.55 7.36
N PHE A 45 15.29 16.77 8.23
CA PHE A 45 15.56 16.79 9.66
C PHE A 45 16.79 15.94 10.01
N PRO A 46 17.54 16.29 11.08
CA PRO A 46 18.69 15.49 11.53
C PRO A 46 18.26 14.09 11.98
N ALA A 47 18.95 13.07 11.46
CA ALA A 47 18.75 11.66 11.83
C ALA A 47 20.04 10.86 11.63
N ASP A 48 20.17 9.68 12.22
CA ASP A 48 21.32 8.77 12.04
C ASP A 48 21.41 8.12 10.66
N ALA A 49 20.50 8.44 9.75
CA ALA A 49 20.43 7.90 8.40
C ALA A 49 20.15 6.38 8.32
N TRP A 50 19.52 5.81 9.34
CA TRP A 50 19.04 4.42 9.33
C TRP A 50 17.52 4.33 9.27
N GLN A 51 17.04 3.31 8.56
CA GLN A 51 15.67 2.85 8.65
C GLN A 51 15.61 1.70 9.66
N TYR A 52 14.64 1.78 10.56
CA TYR A 52 14.42 0.82 11.64
C TYR A 52 13.14 0.02 11.40
N GLY A 53 13.16 -1.23 11.85
CA GLY A 53 11.96 -2.05 12.01
C GLY A 53 11.08 -1.54 13.15
N SER A 54 9.89 -2.13 13.32
CA SER A 54 9.03 -1.82 14.47
C SER A 54 9.73 -2.16 15.78
N ALA A 55 9.49 -1.33 16.81
CA ALA A 55 10.00 -1.59 18.16
C ALA A 55 9.56 -2.97 18.66
N ASP A 56 10.48 -3.68 19.32
CA ASP A 56 10.18 -4.91 20.04
C ASP A 56 9.12 -4.62 21.11
N THR A 57 7.94 -5.24 21.00
CA THR A 57 6.80 -5.03 21.90
C THR A 57 7.09 -5.41 23.36
N ARG A 58 8.17 -6.15 23.63
CA ARG A 58 8.55 -6.55 25.00
C ARG A 58 9.68 -5.71 25.57
N GLN A 59 10.61 -5.28 24.74
CA GLN A 59 11.85 -4.62 25.19
C GLN A 59 12.00 -3.17 24.70
N GLY A 60 11.17 -2.69 23.78
CA GLY A 60 11.26 -1.35 23.18
C GLY A 60 12.45 -1.16 22.25
N ALA A 61 13.22 -2.20 21.97
CA ALA A 61 14.41 -2.13 21.15
C ALA A 61 14.05 -1.97 19.65
N PHE A 62 14.81 -1.15 18.93
CA PHE A 62 14.64 -0.96 17.48
C PHE A 62 15.76 -1.66 16.72
N THR A 63 15.42 -2.47 15.71
CA THR A 63 16.41 -3.14 14.87
C THR A 63 16.76 -2.26 13.67
N ALA A 64 18.04 -1.97 13.48
CA ALA A 64 18.54 -1.25 12.32
C ALA A 64 18.50 -2.15 11.08
N GLU A 65 17.81 -1.74 10.02
CA GLU A 65 17.58 -2.58 8.84
C GLU A 65 18.31 -2.09 7.59
N ILE A 66 18.10 -0.82 7.22
CA ILE A 66 18.62 -0.25 5.97
C ILE A 66 19.43 1.01 6.25
N ASN A 67 20.68 1.03 5.78
CA ASN A 67 21.52 2.23 5.75
C ASN A 67 21.11 3.14 4.57
N LEU A 68 20.56 4.31 4.89
CA LEU A 68 20.09 5.28 3.91
C LEU A 68 21.18 6.29 3.49
N SER A 69 22.24 6.44 4.28
CA SER A 69 23.36 7.34 3.96
C SER A 69 24.15 6.86 2.73
N GLY A 70 24.29 5.54 2.57
CA GLY A 70 25.17 4.93 1.58
C GLY A 70 26.67 5.08 1.88
N ALA A 71 27.03 5.63 3.04
CA ALA A 71 28.38 5.73 3.55
C ALA A 71 28.64 4.68 4.63
N PRO A 72 29.91 4.36 4.93
CA PRO A 72 30.26 3.56 6.10
C PRO A 72 29.64 4.18 7.37
N SER A 73 29.00 3.34 8.16
CA SER A 73 28.31 3.72 9.40
C SER A 73 28.86 2.86 10.54
N VAL A 74 28.81 3.39 11.76
CA VAL A 74 29.17 2.65 12.98
C VAL A 74 28.13 1.56 13.28
N LEU A 75 26.86 1.87 13.00
CA LEU A 75 25.77 0.90 13.01
C LEU A 75 25.86 -0.04 11.81
N GLU A 76 25.45 -1.29 12.02
CA GLU A 76 25.34 -2.35 11.02
C GLU A 76 23.90 -2.87 10.96
N ALA A 77 23.54 -3.47 9.82
CA ALA A 77 22.21 -4.07 9.66
C ALA A 77 22.06 -5.27 10.60
N GLY A 78 20.97 -5.29 11.37
CA GLY A 78 20.69 -6.27 12.42
C GLY A 78 21.05 -5.81 13.84
N ASP A 79 21.72 -4.66 14.00
CA ASP A 79 21.99 -4.09 15.34
C ASP A 79 20.68 -3.70 16.02
N ARG A 80 20.50 -4.13 17.28
CA ARG A 80 19.34 -3.74 18.10
C ARG A 80 19.71 -2.56 18.98
N VAL A 81 19.07 -1.41 18.77
CA VAL A 81 19.22 -0.23 19.63
C VAL A 81 18.36 -0.43 20.87
N VAL A 82 18.98 -0.49 22.05
CA VAL A 82 18.31 -0.73 23.34
C VAL A 82 18.31 0.50 24.26
N ALA A 83 19.25 1.42 24.09
CA ALA A 83 19.28 2.68 24.82
C ALA A 83 19.82 3.82 23.96
N ILE A 84 19.35 5.04 24.26
CA ILE A 84 19.76 6.28 23.59
C ILE A 84 20.09 7.30 24.67
N ALA A 85 21.22 7.98 24.53
CA ALA A 85 21.69 8.98 25.49
C ALA A 85 21.74 8.46 26.94
N GLY A 86 22.05 7.17 27.12
CA GLY A 86 22.12 6.50 28.42
C GLY A 86 20.76 6.15 29.06
N GLN A 87 19.65 6.40 28.36
CA GLN A 87 18.31 6.02 28.80
C GLN A 87 17.79 4.83 27.99
N GLN A 88 17.34 3.78 28.68
CA GLN A 88 16.78 2.60 28.04
C GLN A 88 15.48 2.93 27.30
N LEU A 89 15.32 2.32 26.13
CA LEU A 89 14.09 2.42 25.37
C LEU A 89 13.00 1.60 26.07
N ALA A 90 11.84 2.22 26.28
CA ALA A 90 10.67 1.52 26.82
C ALA A 90 9.75 1.07 25.68
N PRO A 91 9.04 -0.07 25.79
CA PRO A 91 8.16 -0.60 24.75
C PRO A 91 7.16 0.40 24.18
N ASP A 92 6.59 1.26 25.04
CA ASP A 92 5.62 2.30 24.67
C ASP A 92 6.18 3.72 24.89
N GLY A 93 7.50 3.84 25.10
CA GLY A 93 8.16 5.10 25.43
C GLY A 93 8.56 5.90 24.21
N ILE A 94 8.56 7.22 24.35
CA ILE A 94 9.15 8.11 23.36
C ILE A 94 10.69 7.94 23.44
N PRO A 95 11.38 7.69 22.31
CA PRO A 95 12.83 7.62 22.30
C PRO A 95 13.46 8.88 22.94
N PRO A 96 14.36 8.73 23.92
CA PRO A 96 14.85 9.81 24.76
C PRO A 96 15.98 10.59 24.06
N PHE A 97 15.62 11.32 23.01
CA PHE A 97 16.57 12.19 22.31
C PHE A 97 16.78 13.51 23.07
N PRO A 98 18.01 14.05 23.07
CA PRO A 98 18.26 15.41 23.50
C PRO A 98 17.40 16.42 22.72
N PRO A 99 16.95 17.52 23.36
CA PRO A 99 16.33 18.62 22.64
C PRO A 99 17.32 19.25 21.65
N ASP A 100 16.79 19.85 20.58
CA ASP A 100 17.54 20.64 19.59
C ASP A 100 18.67 19.89 18.86
N LEU A 101 18.38 18.69 18.35
CA LEU A 101 19.31 17.92 17.53
C LEU A 101 19.81 18.73 16.31
N GLN A 102 21.12 18.66 16.05
CA GLN A 102 21.76 19.32 14.92
C GLN A 102 22.50 18.32 14.01
N VAL A 103 22.61 18.66 12.73
CA VAL A 103 23.42 17.90 11.77
C VAL A 103 24.89 17.99 12.18
N GLY A 104 25.58 16.85 12.23
CA GLY A 104 26.96 16.73 12.68
C GLY A 104 27.13 16.46 14.17
N GLN A 105 26.07 16.58 14.97
CA GLN A 105 26.08 16.16 16.38
C GLN A 105 26.19 14.64 16.47
N THR A 106 26.85 14.12 17.50
CA THR A 106 26.86 12.68 17.81
C THR A 106 25.91 12.38 18.96
N VAL A 107 25.18 11.27 18.84
CA VAL A 107 24.31 10.74 19.91
C VAL A 107 24.84 9.36 20.29
N ARG A 108 25.01 9.14 21.60
CA ARG A 108 25.50 7.86 22.13
C ARG A 108 24.37 6.85 22.20
N TYR A 109 24.53 5.72 21.52
CA TYR A 109 23.60 4.60 21.51
C TYR A 109 24.22 3.42 22.25
N THR A 110 23.38 2.66 22.96
CA THR A 110 23.73 1.31 23.40
C THR A 110 23.03 0.33 22.49
N ILE A 111 23.81 -0.50 21.80
CA ILE A 111 23.34 -1.47 20.83
C ILE A 111 23.70 -2.90 21.25
N GLU A 112 22.87 -3.85 20.86
CA GLU A 112 23.17 -5.28 20.93
C GLU A 112 23.50 -5.79 19.53
N ARG A 113 24.74 -6.24 19.34
CA ARG A 113 25.23 -6.88 18.12
C ARG A 113 25.50 -8.35 18.42
N GLY A 114 24.56 -9.21 18.03
CA GLY A 114 24.61 -10.62 18.39
C GLY A 114 24.47 -10.83 19.90
N GLN A 115 25.54 -11.27 20.57
CA GLN A 115 25.59 -11.45 22.03
C GLN A 115 26.36 -10.34 22.76
N GLN A 116 26.85 -9.33 22.04
CA GLN A 116 27.65 -8.25 22.61
C GLN A 116 26.84 -6.98 22.73
N THR A 117 26.93 -6.31 23.89
CA THR A 117 26.41 -4.97 24.09
C THR A 117 27.54 -3.97 23.89
N LEU A 118 27.34 -2.99 23.01
CA LEU A 118 28.33 -1.98 22.62
C LEU A 118 27.72 -0.59 22.78
N ASP A 119 28.53 0.33 23.30
CA ASP A 119 28.20 1.76 23.27
C ASP A 119 28.89 2.42 22.08
N VAL A 120 28.11 3.06 21.22
CA VAL A 120 28.59 3.66 19.97
C VAL A 120 28.10 5.10 19.83
N ASP A 121 28.98 5.98 19.39
CA ASP A 121 28.64 7.37 19.08
C ASP A 121 28.22 7.49 17.62
N VAL A 122 26.95 7.79 17.39
CA VAL A 122 26.35 7.82 16.05
C VAL A 122 26.19 9.27 15.58
N PRO A 123 26.80 9.68 14.46
CA PRO A 123 26.65 11.04 13.94
C PRO A 123 25.28 11.24 13.28
N LEU A 124 24.66 12.38 13.55
CA LEU A 124 23.44 12.82 12.91
C LEU A 124 23.73 13.48 11.57
N LEU A 125 23.00 13.05 10.56
CA LEU A 125 23.16 13.46 9.18
C LEU A 125 21.84 14.02 8.65
N GLN A 126 21.93 14.75 7.54
CA GLN A 126 20.77 15.11 6.75
C GLN A 126 20.70 14.19 5.53
N LEU A 127 19.55 13.58 5.29
CA LEU A 127 19.35 12.64 4.20
C LEU A 127 19.08 13.39 2.89
N GLY A 128 19.77 12.99 1.83
CA GLY A 128 19.52 13.47 0.47
C GLY A 128 18.39 12.68 -0.23
N PRO A 129 17.90 13.14 -1.39
CA PRO A 129 16.86 12.43 -2.15
C PRO A 129 17.21 10.99 -2.53
N LEU A 130 18.51 10.67 -2.67
CA LEU A 130 19.01 9.32 -2.93
C LEU A 130 18.66 8.33 -1.80
N ALA A 131 18.38 8.81 -0.60
CA ALA A 131 17.91 7.99 0.52
C ALA A 131 16.58 7.28 0.19
N LEU A 132 15.67 7.92 -0.56
CA LEU A 132 14.43 7.27 -1.00
C LEU A 132 14.71 6.07 -1.90
N TRP A 133 15.64 6.25 -2.86
CA TRP A 133 16.01 5.16 -3.76
C TRP A 133 16.65 4.00 -2.99
N ARG A 134 17.53 4.30 -2.03
CA ARG A 134 18.15 3.28 -1.18
C ARG A 134 17.15 2.58 -0.28
N SER A 135 16.19 3.32 0.28
CA SER A 135 15.09 2.75 1.05
C SER A 135 14.27 1.78 0.19
N LEU A 136 13.88 2.20 -1.02
CA LEU A 136 13.14 1.36 -1.96
C LEU A 136 13.91 0.10 -2.38
N VAL A 137 15.21 0.23 -2.69
CA VAL A 137 16.07 -0.92 -3.04
C VAL A 137 16.33 -1.81 -1.83
N GLY A 138 16.50 -1.24 -0.64
CA GLY A 138 16.69 -1.99 0.60
C GLY A 138 15.45 -2.80 0.97
N GLN A 139 14.27 -2.19 0.89
CA GLN A 139 12.97 -2.83 1.06
C GLN A 139 12.76 -3.98 0.08
N LEU A 140 13.10 -3.77 -1.20
CA LEU A 140 13.06 -4.83 -2.21
C LEU A 140 13.95 -6.02 -1.86
N ARG A 141 15.07 -5.80 -1.18
CA ARG A 141 15.98 -6.87 -0.75
C ARG A 141 15.50 -7.58 0.52
N LEU A 142 14.93 -6.83 1.47
CA LEU A 142 14.41 -7.38 2.72
C LEU A 142 13.14 -8.20 2.48
N ASP A 143 12.16 -7.62 1.81
CA ASP A 143 10.83 -8.21 1.63
C ASP A 143 10.36 -8.09 0.16
N PRO A 144 10.99 -8.81 -0.79
CA PRO A 144 10.61 -8.77 -2.21
C PRO A 144 9.14 -9.18 -2.44
N ARG A 145 8.56 -9.98 -1.53
CA ARG A 145 7.16 -10.40 -1.59
C ARG A 145 6.21 -9.21 -1.61
N ASP A 146 6.47 -8.17 -0.82
CA ASP A 146 5.55 -7.03 -0.68
C ASP A 146 5.52 -6.21 -1.98
N LEU A 147 6.63 -6.19 -2.74
CA LEU A 147 6.66 -5.60 -4.08
C LEU A 147 5.75 -6.37 -5.00
N ILE A 148 6.01 -7.67 -5.08
CA ILE A 148 5.37 -8.54 -6.04
C ILE A 148 3.86 -8.52 -5.81
N VAL A 149 3.42 -8.66 -4.56
CA VAL A 149 2.00 -8.65 -4.19
C VAL A 149 1.35 -7.30 -4.51
N SER A 150 1.92 -6.20 -4.02
CA SER A 150 1.30 -4.88 -4.18
C SER A 150 1.33 -4.40 -5.64
N LEU A 151 2.41 -4.64 -6.38
CA LEU A 151 2.53 -4.30 -7.79
C LEU A 151 1.62 -5.17 -8.65
N ALA A 152 1.58 -6.48 -8.43
CA ALA A 152 0.68 -7.37 -9.19
C ALA A 152 -0.79 -7.02 -8.94
N ALA A 153 -1.15 -6.73 -7.69
CA ALA A 153 -2.49 -6.27 -7.33
C ALA A 153 -2.83 -4.95 -8.01
N LEU A 154 -1.92 -3.97 -7.98
CA LEU A 154 -2.09 -2.69 -8.66
C LEU A 154 -2.26 -2.86 -10.17
N LEU A 155 -1.43 -3.70 -10.81
CA LEU A 155 -1.51 -3.94 -12.26
C LEU A 155 -2.81 -4.63 -12.65
N ALA A 156 -3.25 -5.64 -11.90
CA ALA A 156 -4.52 -6.33 -12.14
C ALA A 156 -5.72 -5.36 -12.07
N VAL A 157 -5.69 -4.46 -11.09
CA VAL A 157 -6.75 -3.46 -10.87
C VAL A 157 -6.65 -2.32 -11.88
N ALA A 158 -5.45 -1.83 -12.18
CA ALA A 158 -5.23 -0.81 -13.20
C ALA A 158 -5.73 -1.32 -14.55
N PHE A 159 -5.46 -2.58 -14.90
CA PHE A 159 -6.02 -3.20 -16.10
C PHE A 159 -7.56 -3.18 -16.11
N ALA A 160 -8.20 -3.62 -15.02
CA ALA A 160 -9.66 -3.60 -14.91
C ALA A 160 -10.24 -2.17 -14.97
N PHE A 161 -9.58 -1.20 -14.33
CA PHE A 161 -9.96 0.20 -14.31
C PHE A 161 -9.79 0.88 -15.67
N LEU A 162 -8.67 0.69 -16.36
CA LEU A 162 -8.41 1.25 -17.68
C LEU A 162 -9.38 0.71 -18.74
N LEU A 163 -9.81 -0.55 -18.60
CA LEU A 163 -10.82 -1.14 -19.47
C LEU A 163 -12.24 -0.61 -19.19
N ARG A 164 -12.55 -0.28 -17.93
CA ARG A 164 -13.88 0.18 -17.50
C ARG A 164 -13.81 1.34 -16.50
N PRO A 165 -13.29 2.51 -16.91
CA PRO A 165 -13.14 3.67 -16.03
C PRO A 165 -14.49 4.18 -15.48
N GLY A 166 -15.60 3.90 -16.17
CA GLY A 166 -16.96 4.22 -15.75
C GLY A 166 -17.50 3.37 -14.60
N ASN A 167 -16.94 2.18 -14.36
CA ASN A 167 -17.46 1.24 -13.36
C ASN A 167 -17.04 1.66 -11.94
N LEU A 168 -18.02 1.80 -11.04
CA LEU A 168 -17.76 2.21 -9.65
C LEU A 168 -16.92 1.19 -8.87
N GLY A 169 -17.13 -0.11 -9.09
CA GLY A 169 -16.32 -1.16 -8.46
C GLY A 169 -14.85 -1.08 -8.88
N ALA A 170 -14.59 -0.88 -10.18
CA ALA A 170 -13.24 -0.70 -10.69
C ALA A 170 -12.54 0.54 -10.08
N ARG A 171 -13.30 1.62 -9.85
CA ARG A 171 -12.78 2.82 -9.17
C ARG A 171 -12.38 2.58 -7.73
N TYR A 172 -13.27 1.95 -6.95
CA TYR A 172 -12.97 1.66 -5.55
C TYR A 172 -11.80 0.70 -5.41
N LEU A 173 -11.68 -0.29 -6.31
CA LEU A 173 -10.47 -1.12 -6.36
C LEU A 173 -9.21 -0.30 -6.66
N MET A 174 -9.27 0.59 -7.65
CA MET A 174 -8.12 1.45 -8.00
C MET A 174 -7.67 2.30 -6.80
N LEU A 175 -8.63 2.82 -6.03
CA LEU A 175 -8.33 3.55 -4.79
C LEU A 175 -7.70 2.63 -3.73
N ILE A 176 -8.27 1.45 -3.48
CA ILE A 176 -7.77 0.49 -2.49
C ILE A 176 -6.34 0.05 -2.80
N PHE A 177 -6.08 -0.39 -4.04
CA PHE A 177 -4.79 -0.98 -4.42
C PHE A 177 -3.76 0.05 -4.84
N GLY A 178 -4.17 1.24 -5.31
CA GLY A 178 -3.29 2.39 -5.44
C GLY A 178 -2.78 2.87 -4.07
N TYR A 179 -3.68 2.94 -3.09
CA TYR A 179 -3.31 3.21 -1.70
C TYR A 179 -2.39 2.12 -1.12
N TYR A 180 -2.73 0.84 -1.31
CA TYR A 180 -1.96 -0.28 -0.77
C TYR A 180 -0.53 -0.28 -1.30
N PHE A 181 -0.37 -0.12 -2.62
CA PHE A 181 0.94 0.00 -3.26
C PHE A 181 1.74 1.18 -2.69
N ALA A 182 1.13 2.38 -2.65
CA ALA A 182 1.81 3.56 -2.13
C ALA A 182 2.24 3.40 -0.66
N SER A 183 1.36 2.80 0.15
CA SER A 183 1.57 2.68 1.59
C SER A 183 2.56 1.58 1.94
N ALA A 184 2.64 0.52 1.14
CA ALA A 184 3.68 -0.51 1.27
C ALA A 184 5.05 -0.01 0.83
N TRP A 185 5.12 0.86 -0.19
CA TRP A 185 6.39 1.23 -0.85
C TRP A 185 6.97 2.59 -0.49
N PHE A 186 6.22 3.46 0.19
CA PHE A 186 6.69 4.82 0.46
C PHE A 186 6.45 5.27 1.92
N SER A 187 5.81 4.48 2.79
CA SER A 187 5.50 4.88 4.17
C SER A 187 6.67 4.76 5.17
N PHE A 188 7.92 4.71 4.72
CA PHE A 188 9.10 4.48 5.57
C PHE A 188 9.39 5.60 6.57
N THR A 189 8.77 6.76 6.37
CA THR A 189 8.85 7.91 7.28
C THR A 189 8.06 7.67 8.58
N VAL A 190 7.13 6.71 8.58
CA VAL A 190 6.28 6.39 9.74
C VAL A 190 7.05 5.57 10.80
N SER A 191 8.14 4.89 10.43
CA SER A 191 8.92 4.05 11.36
C SER A 191 10.28 4.66 11.76
N SER A 192 10.45 5.98 11.63
CA SER A 192 11.69 6.63 12.05
C SER A 192 11.77 6.69 13.58
N LEU A 193 12.91 6.26 14.14
CA LEU A 193 13.26 6.43 15.55
C LEU A 193 13.16 7.91 16.00
N TYR A 194 13.38 8.85 15.08
CA TYR A 194 13.37 10.30 15.31
C TYR A 194 11.99 10.94 15.16
N GLN A 195 10.91 10.17 14.99
CA GLN A 195 9.60 10.74 14.73
C GLN A 195 9.18 11.77 15.80
N SER A 196 9.56 11.56 17.06
CA SER A 196 9.26 12.45 18.19
C SER A 196 10.04 13.76 18.21
N THR A 197 11.12 13.89 17.42
CA THR A 197 11.96 15.09 17.39
C THR A 197 11.49 16.11 16.35
N PHE A 198 10.60 15.71 15.43
CA PHE A 198 10.10 16.61 14.38
C PHE A 198 9.17 17.69 14.95
N PRO A 199 8.94 18.81 14.24
CA PRO A 199 7.92 19.78 14.65
C PRO A 199 6.53 19.14 14.76
N VAL A 200 5.71 19.58 15.71
CA VAL A 200 4.37 19.03 16.02
C VAL A 200 3.51 18.80 14.77
N GLY A 201 3.50 19.75 13.83
CA GLY A 201 2.76 19.62 12.57
C GLY A 201 3.26 18.47 11.69
N VAL A 202 4.58 18.26 11.63
CA VAL A 202 5.20 17.16 10.88
C VAL A 202 4.89 15.83 11.55
N GLN A 203 5.02 15.74 12.88
CA GLN A 203 4.67 14.53 13.63
C GLN A 203 3.20 14.13 13.39
N THR A 204 2.29 15.12 13.45
CA THR A 204 0.85 14.90 13.24
C THR A 204 0.57 14.37 11.83
N ILE A 205 1.25 14.90 10.81
CA ILE A 205 1.10 14.42 9.43
C ILE A 205 1.68 13.01 9.28
N THR A 206 2.85 12.72 9.85
CA THR A 206 3.42 11.36 9.85
C THR A 206 2.44 10.37 10.47
N GLN A 207 1.83 10.72 11.61
CA GLN A 207 0.79 9.92 12.25
C GLN A 207 -0.47 9.77 11.36
N MET A 208 -0.89 10.82 10.66
CA MET A 208 -2.01 10.75 9.70
C MET A 208 -1.74 9.81 8.54
N ILE A 209 -0.52 9.80 8.02
CA ILE A 209 -0.11 8.86 6.97
C ILE A 209 -0.11 7.43 7.54
N GLY A 210 0.38 7.21 8.77
CA GLY A 210 0.30 5.91 9.42
C GLY A 210 -1.14 5.42 9.64
N LEU A 211 -2.04 6.31 10.06
CA LEU A 211 -3.45 6.00 10.32
C LEU A 211 -4.36 5.99 9.08
N SER A 212 -3.80 6.19 7.89
CA SER A 212 -4.55 6.20 6.62
C SER A 212 -5.22 4.88 6.26
N TRP A 213 -4.78 3.78 6.88
CA TRP A 213 -5.50 2.52 6.84
C TRP A 213 -6.92 2.66 7.41
N GLY A 214 -7.06 3.37 8.54
CA GLY A 214 -8.33 3.67 9.18
C GLY A 214 -9.22 4.57 8.33
N TRP A 215 -8.73 5.77 8.02
CA TRP A 215 -9.57 6.82 7.44
C TRP A 215 -9.75 6.74 5.93
N PHE A 216 -8.85 6.08 5.20
CA PHE A 216 -8.97 5.92 3.74
C PHE A 216 -9.29 4.48 3.34
N PHE A 217 -8.46 3.51 3.74
CA PHE A 217 -8.57 2.14 3.23
C PHE A 217 -9.87 1.47 3.67
N PHE A 218 -10.19 1.45 4.97
CA PHE A 218 -11.42 0.83 5.45
C PHE A 218 -12.69 1.51 4.92
N ALA A 219 -12.72 2.85 4.87
CA ALA A 219 -13.82 3.60 4.27
C ALA A 219 -14.08 3.18 2.82
N THR A 220 -13.01 3.02 2.02
CA THR A 220 -13.09 2.58 0.62
C THR A 220 -13.52 1.12 0.51
N LEU A 221 -13.01 0.27 1.41
CA LEU A 221 -13.31 -1.16 1.46
C LEU A 221 -14.79 -1.44 1.82
N ILE A 222 -15.41 -0.61 2.65
CA ILE A 222 -16.86 -0.64 2.95
C ILE A 222 -17.69 -0.25 1.71
N LEU A 223 -17.24 0.73 0.94
CA LEU A 223 -17.96 1.23 -0.23
C LEU A 223 -17.95 0.24 -1.40
N LEU A 224 -16.89 -0.57 -1.54
CA LEU A 224 -16.75 -1.56 -2.61
C LEU A 224 -17.94 -2.56 -2.70
N PRO A 225 -18.28 -3.34 -1.66
CA PRO A 225 -19.41 -4.28 -1.70
C PRO A 225 -20.78 -3.57 -1.76
N LEU A 226 -20.86 -2.30 -1.36
CA LEU A 226 -22.07 -1.50 -1.50
C LEU A 226 -22.27 -0.97 -2.93
N ALA A 227 -21.20 -0.82 -3.70
CA ALA A 227 -21.21 -0.34 -5.07
C ALA A 227 -21.25 -1.47 -6.12
N PHE A 228 -20.64 -2.62 -5.84
CA PHE A 228 -20.46 -3.73 -6.77
C PHE A 228 -20.98 -5.06 -6.18
N PRO A 229 -21.66 -5.93 -6.96
CA PRO A 229 -21.96 -5.84 -8.40
C PRO A 229 -23.18 -4.96 -8.73
N VAL A 230 -24.05 -4.73 -7.75
CA VAL A 230 -25.23 -3.87 -7.86
C VAL A 230 -25.27 -2.93 -6.67
N ILE A 231 -25.50 -1.64 -6.96
CA ILE A 231 -25.53 -0.57 -5.95
C ILE A 231 -26.63 -0.87 -4.91
N LYS A 232 -26.22 -0.92 -3.63
CA LYS A 232 -27.09 -1.21 -2.49
C LYS A 232 -27.89 -0.01 -2.02
N ALA A 233 -28.98 -0.28 -1.31
CA ALA A 233 -29.91 0.75 -0.84
C ALA A 233 -29.24 1.90 -0.05
N PRO A 234 -28.28 1.67 0.88
CA PRO A 234 -27.62 2.77 1.59
C PRO A 234 -26.89 3.73 0.64
N LEU A 235 -26.06 3.19 -0.26
CA LEU A 235 -25.31 3.98 -1.24
C LEU A 235 -26.21 4.59 -2.33
N ARG A 236 -27.32 3.93 -2.67
CA ARG A 236 -28.31 4.47 -3.62
C ARG A 236 -29.12 5.62 -3.02
N ARG A 237 -29.49 5.53 -1.74
CA ARG A 237 -30.26 6.55 -1.03
C ARG A 237 -29.41 7.78 -0.70
N PHE A 238 -28.14 7.56 -0.38
CA PHE A 238 -27.20 8.60 0.03
C PHE A 238 -25.88 8.54 -0.76
N PRO A 239 -25.91 8.79 -2.08
CA PRO A 239 -24.75 8.59 -2.97
C PRO A 239 -23.55 9.49 -2.68
N ARG A 240 -23.77 10.64 -2.03
CA ARG A 240 -22.70 11.58 -1.65
C ARG A 240 -22.47 11.62 -0.14
N LEU A 241 -23.56 11.61 0.64
CA LEU A 241 -23.48 11.71 2.10
C LEU A 241 -22.82 10.48 2.73
N LEU A 242 -23.10 9.26 2.26
CA LEU A 242 -22.52 8.05 2.84
C LEU A 242 -20.99 8.02 2.68
N PRO A 243 -20.40 8.18 1.47
CA PRO A 243 -18.96 8.33 1.34
C PRO A 243 -18.39 9.50 2.15
N ALA A 244 -19.05 10.67 2.14
CA ALA A 244 -18.58 11.84 2.88
C ALA A 244 -18.51 11.59 4.39
N LEU A 245 -19.48 10.87 4.96
CA LEU A 245 -19.45 10.50 6.38
C LEU A 245 -18.39 9.44 6.68
N LEU A 246 -18.22 8.42 5.83
CA LEU A 246 -17.21 7.37 6.03
C LEU A 246 -15.78 7.93 5.97
N TYR A 247 -15.47 8.79 5.00
CA TYR A 247 -14.15 9.41 4.94
C TYR A 247 -14.02 10.53 6.00
N GLY A 248 -15.05 11.37 6.15
CA GLY A 248 -14.99 12.57 6.98
C GLY A 248 -14.91 12.28 8.48
N ILE A 249 -15.74 11.37 9.01
CA ILE A 249 -15.71 11.02 10.43
C ILE A 249 -14.36 10.40 10.78
N ALA A 250 -13.91 9.44 9.97
CA ALA A 250 -12.66 8.76 10.24
C ALA A 250 -11.46 9.71 10.15
N PHE A 251 -11.43 10.57 9.14
CA PHE A 251 -10.39 11.58 8.98
C PHE A 251 -10.33 12.53 10.17
N VAL A 252 -11.46 13.09 10.61
CA VAL A 252 -11.51 14.04 11.72
C VAL A 252 -11.09 13.39 13.04
N VAL A 253 -11.60 12.20 13.35
CA VAL A 253 -11.26 11.47 14.59
C VAL A 253 -9.78 11.12 14.61
N CYS A 254 -9.23 10.61 13.50
CA CYS A 254 -7.81 10.33 13.37
C CYS A 254 -7.00 11.63 13.55
N LEU A 255 -7.36 12.72 12.85
CA LEU A 255 -6.64 14.01 12.91
C LEU A 255 -6.58 14.57 14.34
N VAL A 256 -7.73 14.64 15.02
CA VAL A 256 -7.81 15.12 16.40
C VAL A 256 -7.03 14.21 17.34
N GLY A 257 -7.17 12.88 17.17
CA GLY A 257 -6.46 11.89 17.98
C GLY A 257 -4.94 11.97 17.83
N SER A 258 -4.42 12.15 16.61
CA SER A 258 -2.98 12.31 16.39
C SER A 258 -2.47 13.65 16.90
N TYR A 259 -3.19 14.74 16.67
CA TYR A 259 -2.79 16.04 17.20
C TYR A 259 -2.72 16.01 18.73
N GLN A 260 -3.74 15.43 19.38
CA GLN A 260 -3.76 15.25 20.83
C GLN A 260 -2.55 14.43 21.28
N ALA A 261 -2.35 13.23 20.73
CA ALA A 261 -1.26 12.33 21.10
C ALA A 261 0.12 12.99 21.02
N VAL A 262 0.36 13.76 19.94
CA VAL A 262 1.62 14.49 19.73
C VAL A 262 1.79 15.60 20.77
N VAL A 263 0.77 16.42 21.01
CA VAL A 263 0.87 17.57 21.92
C VAL A 263 0.98 17.14 23.38
N THR A 264 0.28 16.08 23.79
CA THR A 264 0.32 15.58 25.17
C THR A 264 1.43 14.57 25.42
N GLY A 265 2.12 14.09 24.38
CA GLY A 265 3.12 13.03 24.50
C GLY A 265 2.54 11.71 25.00
N THR A 266 1.26 11.46 24.74
CA THR A 266 0.54 10.25 25.19
C THR A 266 0.22 9.35 24.01
N ALA A 267 -0.16 8.10 24.30
CA ALA A 267 -0.72 7.21 23.28
C ALA A 267 -1.96 7.82 22.59
N LEU A 268 -2.30 7.26 21.42
CA LEU A 268 -3.51 7.63 20.68
C LEU A 268 -4.75 7.54 21.56
N SER A 269 -5.68 8.48 21.38
CA SER A 269 -6.90 8.51 22.19
C SER A 269 -7.72 7.22 21.99
N PRO A 270 -8.41 6.71 23.03
CA PRO A 270 -9.27 5.52 22.92
C PRO A 270 -10.30 5.60 21.79
N ALA A 271 -10.72 6.83 21.43
CA ALA A 271 -11.63 7.08 20.32
C ALA A 271 -11.09 6.59 18.96
N VAL A 272 -9.79 6.71 18.71
CA VAL A 272 -9.16 6.23 17.45
C VAL A 272 -9.23 4.70 17.38
N PHE A 273 -8.93 4.02 18.49
CA PHE A 273 -9.02 2.56 18.58
C PHE A 273 -10.46 2.06 18.42
N VAL A 274 -11.41 2.69 19.12
CA VAL A 274 -12.85 2.34 18.99
C VAL A 274 -13.33 2.55 17.55
N LEU A 275 -12.96 3.67 16.91
CA LEU A 275 -13.28 3.91 15.52
C LEU A 275 -12.73 2.80 14.61
N PHE A 276 -11.47 2.40 14.80
CA PHE A 276 -10.85 1.35 14.02
C PHE A 276 -11.63 0.02 14.13
N ILE A 277 -11.99 -0.38 15.35
CA ILE A 277 -12.81 -1.57 15.60
C ILE A 277 -14.19 -1.44 14.92
N LEU A 278 -14.85 -0.29 15.05
CA LEU A 278 -16.14 -0.05 14.41
C LEU A 278 -16.07 -0.14 12.88
N TYR A 279 -15.01 0.40 12.26
CA TYR A 279 -14.81 0.34 10.81
C TYR A 279 -14.51 -1.08 10.35
N LEU A 280 -13.74 -1.85 11.12
CA LEU A 280 -13.50 -3.26 10.87
C LEU A 280 -14.80 -4.07 10.92
N LEU A 281 -15.60 -3.90 11.97
CA LEU A 281 -16.92 -4.53 12.09
C LEU A 281 -17.87 -4.11 10.96
N LEU A 282 -17.90 -2.82 10.62
CA LEU A 282 -18.74 -2.30 9.53
C LEU A 282 -18.31 -2.86 8.18
N THR A 283 -17.00 -3.07 7.96
CA THR A 283 -16.46 -3.71 6.75
C THR A 283 -16.95 -5.14 6.64
N VAL A 284 -16.84 -5.92 7.71
CA VAL A 284 -17.35 -7.29 7.79
C VAL A 284 -18.86 -7.31 7.49
N ILE A 285 -19.65 -6.47 8.16
CA ILE A 285 -21.10 -6.37 7.94
C ILE A 285 -21.42 -5.98 6.50
N ALA A 286 -20.71 -5.03 5.91
CA ALA A 286 -20.93 -4.58 4.54
C ALA A 286 -20.64 -5.69 3.52
N ILE A 287 -19.54 -6.44 3.71
CA ILE A 287 -19.17 -7.58 2.87
C ILE A 287 -20.23 -8.68 2.98
N PHE A 288 -20.43 -9.24 4.17
CA PHE A 288 -21.35 -10.37 4.37
C PHE A 288 -22.79 -9.99 4.07
N GLY A 289 -23.24 -8.81 4.52
CA GLY A 289 -24.57 -8.29 4.23
C GLY A 289 -24.81 -8.10 2.74
N SER A 290 -23.84 -7.56 2.00
CA SER A 290 -23.94 -7.43 0.54
C SER A 290 -23.96 -8.79 -0.15
N LEU A 291 -23.07 -9.72 0.23
CA LEU A 291 -23.00 -11.06 -0.36
C LEU A 291 -24.29 -11.87 -0.13
N ILE A 292 -24.81 -11.90 1.10
CA ILE A 292 -26.06 -12.59 1.45
C ILE A 292 -27.23 -11.97 0.69
N HIS A 293 -27.32 -10.63 0.66
CA HIS A 293 -28.38 -9.95 -0.08
C HIS A 293 -28.30 -10.24 -1.58
N ASN A 294 -27.10 -10.19 -2.17
CA ASN A 294 -26.86 -10.51 -3.57
C ASN A 294 -27.28 -11.96 -3.89
N TRP A 295 -26.90 -12.91 -3.04
CA TRP A 295 -27.23 -14.32 -3.24
C TRP A 295 -28.74 -14.58 -3.26
N ARG A 296 -29.51 -13.84 -2.46
CA ARG A 296 -30.98 -13.93 -2.41
C ARG A 296 -31.70 -13.16 -3.50
N THR A 297 -31.09 -12.11 -4.07
CA THR A 297 -31.78 -11.15 -4.95
C THR A 297 -31.35 -11.21 -6.42
N LEU A 298 -30.13 -11.66 -6.71
CA LEU A 298 -29.61 -11.69 -8.07
C LEU A 298 -30.18 -12.88 -8.85
N VAL A 299 -31.09 -12.57 -9.78
CA VAL A 299 -31.66 -13.58 -10.69
C VAL A 299 -30.84 -13.69 -11.97
N GLU A 300 -30.27 -12.59 -12.43
CA GLU A 300 -29.59 -12.46 -13.73
C GLU A 300 -28.29 -13.28 -13.82
N PRO A 301 -28.09 -14.08 -14.90
CA PRO A 301 -26.93 -14.99 -15.01
C PRO A 301 -25.57 -14.29 -14.92
N ALA A 302 -25.42 -13.14 -15.57
CA ALA A 302 -24.18 -12.37 -15.56
C ALA A 302 -23.82 -11.87 -14.15
N ALA A 303 -24.80 -11.34 -13.43
CA ALA A 303 -24.61 -10.84 -12.07
C ALA A 303 -24.32 -11.97 -11.07
N ARG A 304 -24.95 -13.15 -11.22
CA ARG A 304 -24.63 -14.33 -10.39
C ARG A 304 -23.21 -14.82 -10.62
N ALA A 305 -22.74 -14.76 -11.85
CA ALA A 305 -21.40 -15.19 -12.17
C ALA A 305 -20.35 -14.21 -11.63
N GLN A 306 -20.61 -12.88 -11.68
CA GLN A 306 -19.82 -11.89 -10.94
C GLN A 306 -19.82 -12.13 -9.44
N LEU A 307 -20.97 -12.48 -8.87
CA LEU A 307 -21.08 -12.79 -7.44
C LEU A 307 -20.17 -13.96 -7.04
N ARG A 308 -20.02 -15.01 -7.86
CA ARG A 308 -19.13 -16.14 -7.55
C ARG A 308 -17.66 -15.71 -7.40
N TRP A 309 -17.17 -14.87 -8.30
CA TRP A 309 -15.82 -14.33 -8.20
C TRP A 309 -15.68 -13.35 -7.04
N LEU A 310 -16.70 -12.52 -6.82
CA LEU A 310 -16.72 -11.62 -5.67
C LEU A 310 -16.71 -12.38 -4.35
N THR A 311 -17.45 -13.48 -4.22
CA THR A 311 -17.44 -14.32 -3.02
C THR A 311 -16.08 -14.99 -2.80
N LEU A 312 -15.39 -15.39 -3.87
CA LEU A 312 -14.03 -15.94 -3.75
C LEU A 312 -13.04 -14.87 -3.31
N GLY A 313 -13.05 -13.70 -3.97
CA GLY A 313 -12.14 -12.59 -3.66
C GLY A 313 -12.36 -12.00 -2.26
N MET A 314 -13.62 -11.72 -1.89
CA MET A 314 -13.95 -11.15 -0.57
C MET A 314 -13.99 -12.20 0.54
N GLY A 315 -14.40 -13.43 0.25
CA GLY A 315 -14.43 -14.50 1.25
C GLY A 315 -13.02 -15.00 1.56
N ILE A 316 -12.34 -15.57 0.56
CA ILE A 316 -11.02 -16.18 0.76
C ILE A 316 -9.94 -15.10 0.85
N GLY A 317 -9.96 -14.14 -0.07
CA GLY A 317 -8.91 -13.12 -0.16
C GLY A 317 -8.96 -12.01 0.89
N LEU A 318 -10.05 -11.90 1.66
CA LEU A 318 -10.22 -10.85 2.65
C LEU A 318 -10.72 -11.41 3.98
N ALA A 319 -11.84 -12.15 4.02
CA ALA A 319 -12.36 -12.63 5.30
C ALA A 319 -11.38 -13.57 6.04
N VAL A 320 -10.63 -14.43 5.33
CA VAL A 320 -9.63 -15.29 5.97
C VAL A 320 -8.48 -14.48 6.61
N PRO A 321 -7.77 -13.58 5.88
CA PRO A 321 -6.84 -12.62 6.48
C PRO A 321 -7.38 -11.89 7.71
N PHE A 322 -8.62 -11.38 7.62
CA PHE A 322 -9.23 -10.65 8.72
C PHE A 322 -9.55 -11.53 9.93
N LEU A 323 -10.00 -12.77 9.72
CA LEU A 323 -10.25 -13.71 10.81
C LEU A 323 -8.96 -14.11 11.53
N VAL A 324 -7.87 -14.27 10.79
CA VAL A 324 -6.54 -14.54 11.39
C VAL A 324 -6.07 -13.34 12.18
N MET A 325 -6.20 -12.14 11.62
CA MET A 325 -5.86 -10.90 12.32
C MET A 325 -6.66 -10.73 13.62
N ILE A 326 -7.97 -11.02 13.59
CA ILE A 326 -8.81 -11.01 14.80
C ILE A 326 -8.36 -12.10 15.77
N GLY A 327 -8.05 -13.30 15.29
CA GLY A 327 -7.61 -14.44 16.11
C GLY A 327 -6.32 -14.13 16.88
N VAL A 328 -5.33 -13.54 16.20
CA VAL A 328 -4.07 -13.08 16.80
C VAL A 328 -4.31 -11.98 17.83
N LEU A 329 -5.16 -11.00 17.50
CA LEU A 329 -5.51 -9.93 18.42
C LEU A 329 -6.22 -10.45 19.69
N VAL A 330 -7.11 -11.43 19.55
CA VAL A 330 -7.87 -12.02 20.68
C VAL A 330 -6.98 -12.95 21.52
N SER A 331 -6.05 -13.67 20.91
CA SER A 331 -5.14 -14.56 21.64
C SER A 331 -4.01 -13.82 22.35
N GLY A 332 -3.82 -12.52 22.07
CA GLY A 332 -2.67 -11.75 22.56
C GLY A 332 -1.34 -12.27 22.01
N GLY A 333 -1.38 -13.00 20.89
CA GLY A 333 -0.20 -13.53 20.22
C GLY A 333 0.43 -12.52 19.26
N ASP A 334 1.65 -12.81 18.83
CA ASP A 334 2.32 -12.10 17.74
C ASP A 334 2.17 -12.89 16.44
N PHE A 335 2.18 -12.21 15.29
CA PHE A 335 2.20 -12.89 14.01
C PHE A 335 3.56 -13.59 13.79
N GLY A 336 3.54 -14.89 13.52
CA GLY A 336 4.72 -15.56 12.98
C GLY A 336 5.04 -15.06 11.57
N SER A 337 6.31 -15.05 11.18
CA SER A 337 6.71 -14.66 9.81
C SER A 337 6.00 -15.47 8.73
N ALA A 338 5.83 -16.77 8.97
CA ALA A 338 5.06 -17.66 8.09
C ALA A 338 3.59 -17.26 7.99
N ASP A 339 2.98 -16.74 9.06
CA ASP A 339 1.57 -16.33 9.07
C ASP A 339 1.32 -15.08 8.22
N ILE A 340 2.27 -14.14 8.28
CA ILE A 340 2.25 -12.92 7.48
C ILE A 340 2.38 -13.27 5.99
N ASP A 341 3.29 -14.17 5.65
CA ASP A 341 3.57 -14.55 4.26
C ASP A 341 2.31 -15.07 3.55
N TRP A 342 1.61 -16.06 4.10
CA TRP A 342 0.44 -16.64 3.42
C TRP A 342 -0.75 -15.68 3.38
N VAL A 343 -0.93 -14.84 4.39
CA VAL A 343 -2.00 -13.83 4.44
C VAL A 343 -1.81 -12.80 3.32
N LEU A 344 -0.59 -12.34 3.10
CA LEU A 344 -0.27 -11.39 2.03
C LEU A 344 -0.60 -11.94 0.64
N TRP A 345 -0.28 -13.21 0.38
CA TRP A 345 -0.63 -13.85 -0.89
C TRP A 345 -2.15 -14.00 -1.09
N LEU A 346 -2.92 -14.23 -0.02
CA LEU A 346 -4.38 -14.29 -0.12
C LEU A 346 -5.00 -12.94 -0.48
N ILE A 347 -4.42 -11.82 -0.04
CA ILE A 347 -4.93 -10.48 -0.38
C ILE A 347 -4.95 -10.27 -1.91
N LEU A 348 -4.05 -10.93 -2.65
CA LEU A 348 -3.97 -10.90 -4.12
C LEU A 348 -5.19 -11.57 -4.80
N LEU A 349 -5.94 -12.43 -4.10
CA LEU A 349 -7.17 -13.02 -4.63
C LEU A 349 -8.27 -11.98 -4.83
N LEU A 350 -8.38 -10.98 -3.96
CA LEU A 350 -9.40 -9.93 -4.07
C LEU A 350 -9.29 -9.14 -5.40
N PRO A 351 -8.15 -8.51 -5.75
CA PRO A 351 -8.01 -7.75 -6.98
C PRO A 351 -8.14 -8.64 -8.21
N VAL A 352 -7.57 -9.85 -8.19
CA VAL A 352 -7.64 -10.80 -9.31
C VAL A 352 -9.06 -11.27 -9.56
N CYS A 353 -9.76 -11.72 -8.52
CA CYS A 353 -11.14 -12.22 -8.67
C CYS A 353 -12.07 -11.11 -9.15
N ILE A 354 -11.94 -9.90 -8.62
CA ILE A 354 -12.83 -8.81 -9.05
C ILE A 354 -12.43 -8.27 -10.43
N ALA A 355 -11.14 -8.23 -10.77
CA ALA A 355 -10.70 -7.95 -12.14
C ALA A 355 -11.31 -8.96 -13.14
N ILE A 356 -11.31 -10.26 -12.81
CA ILE A 356 -12.00 -11.30 -13.58
C ILE A 356 -13.51 -11.05 -13.60
N ALA A 357 -14.13 -10.71 -12.48
CA ALA A 357 -15.57 -10.43 -12.40
C ALA A 357 -16.00 -9.29 -13.34
N ILE A 358 -15.21 -8.21 -13.35
CA ILE A 358 -15.45 -7.00 -14.15
C ILE A 358 -15.18 -7.25 -15.63
N THR A 359 -14.12 -7.99 -15.96
CA THR A 359 -13.71 -8.25 -17.34
C THR A 359 -14.51 -9.38 -17.99
N ARG A 360 -14.67 -10.54 -17.34
CA ARG A 360 -15.20 -11.77 -17.93
C ARG A 360 -16.72 -11.87 -18.00
N TYR A 361 -17.47 -11.21 -17.13
CA TYR A 361 -18.93 -11.40 -17.06
C TYR A 361 -19.75 -10.26 -17.66
N ARG A 362 -19.06 -9.29 -18.27
CA ARG A 362 -19.66 -8.28 -19.15
C ARG A 362 -19.07 -8.38 -20.56
N LEU A 363 -18.77 -9.61 -20.98
CA LEU A 363 -17.88 -10.03 -22.06
C LEU A 363 -18.56 -10.32 -23.40
N PHE A 364 -19.68 -9.67 -23.76
CA PHE A 364 -20.07 -9.69 -25.18
C PHE A 364 -19.24 -8.71 -26.03
N ASP A 365 -18.60 -7.68 -25.43
CA ASP A 365 -17.83 -6.67 -26.18
C ASP A 365 -16.29 -6.72 -26.01
N ILE A 366 -15.73 -7.71 -25.30
CA ILE A 366 -14.28 -7.75 -24.97
C ILE A 366 -13.43 -8.53 -25.97
N ASP A 367 -14.00 -9.41 -26.78
CA ASP A 367 -13.24 -10.17 -27.79
C ASP A 367 -12.47 -9.26 -28.75
N VAL A 368 -13.00 -8.06 -29.03
CA VAL A 368 -12.33 -7.07 -29.88
C VAL A 368 -11.10 -6.48 -29.21
N ILE A 369 -11.13 -6.24 -27.90
CA ILE A 369 -10.02 -5.61 -27.17
C ILE A 369 -8.94 -6.64 -26.84
N ILE A 370 -9.29 -7.84 -26.36
CA ILE A 370 -8.31 -8.92 -26.14
C ILE A 370 -7.61 -9.27 -27.44
N ARG A 371 -8.35 -9.35 -28.56
CA ARG A 371 -7.74 -9.56 -29.87
C ARG A 371 -6.80 -8.41 -30.23
N LYS A 372 -7.15 -7.15 -29.97
CA LYS A 372 -6.27 -6.01 -30.22
C LYS A 372 -5.03 -5.98 -29.33
N THR A 373 -5.14 -6.20 -28.02
CA THR A 373 -3.97 -6.24 -27.14
C THR A 373 -3.10 -7.46 -27.42
N LEU A 374 -3.68 -8.64 -27.67
CA LEU A 374 -2.90 -9.82 -28.04
C LEU A 374 -2.19 -9.62 -29.39
N VAL A 375 -2.88 -9.04 -30.38
CA VAL A 375 -2.27 -8.67 -31.66
C VAL A 375 -1.17 -7.64 -31.46
N TYR A 376 -1.38 -6.58 -30.69
CA TYR A 376 -0.36 -5.56 -30.46
C TYR A 376 0.83 -6.07 -29.65
N THR A 377 0.60 -6.88 -28.61
CA THR A 377 1.68 -7.53 -27.86
C THR A 377 2.45 -8.49 -28.76
N ALA A 378 1.77 -9.34 -29.55
CA ALA A 378 2.42 -10.23 -30.51
C ALA A 378 3.22 -9.45 -31.56
N LEU A 379 2.68 -8.35 -32.07
CA LEU A 379 3.33 -7.49 -33.07
C LEU A 379 4.53 -6.74 -32.46
N THR A 380 4.45 -6.34 -31.19
CA THR A 380 5.54 -5.71 -30.44
C THR A 380 6.67 -6.70 -30.15
N VAL A 381 6.33 -7.92 -29.73
CA VAL A 381 7.30 -9.01 -29.53
C VAL A 381 7.97 -9.38 -30.85
N LEU A 382 7.20 -9.50 -31.94
CA LEU A 382 7.74 -9.74 -33.28
C LEU A 382 8.68 -8.62 -33.71
N LEU A 383 8.29 -7.36 -33.50
CA LEU A 383 9.12 -6.20 -33.83
C LEU A 383 10.43 -6.20 -33.02
N ALA A 384 10.35 -6.50 -31.72
CA ALA A 384 11.54 -6.63 -30.88
C ALA A 384 12.45 -7.75 -31.37
N LEU A 385 11.91 -8.94 -31.69
CA LEU A 385 12.68 -10.06 -32.23
C LEU A 385 13.37 -9.70 -33.56
N VAL A 386 12.68 -9.03 -34.47
CA VAL A 386 13.26 -8.57 -35.74
C VAL A 386 14.34 -7.54 -35.49
N TYR A 387 14.11 -6.57 -34.61
CA TYR A 387 15.09 -5.55 -34.23
C TYR A 387 16.35 -6.19 -33.64
N PHE A 388 16.22 -6.97 -32.57
CA PHE A 388 17.35 -7.65 -31.93
C PHE A 388 18.04 -8.62 -32.89
N GLY A 389 17.28 -9.38 -33.67
CA GLY A 389 17.82 -10.29 -34.69
C GLY A 389 18.64 -9.55 -35.75
N SER A 390 18.17 -8.40 -36.22
CA SER A 390 18.89 -7.58 -37.19
C SER A 390 20.19 -7.02 -36.62
N VAL A 391 20.18 -6.52 -35.38
CA VAL A 391 21.37 -6.02 -34.69
C VAL A 391 22.41 -7.12 -34.54
N VAL A 392 22.01 -8.32 -34.08
CA VAL A 392 22.93 -9.46 -33.92
C VAL A 392 23.47 -9.94 -35.27
N LEU A 393 22.65 -9.98 -36.32
CA LEU A 393 23.09 -10.40 -37.66
C LEU A 393 24.07 -9.39 -38.27
N LEU A 394 23.76 -8.09 -38.18
CA LEU A 394 24.66 -7.03 -38.63
C LEU A 394 25.97 -7.04 -37.84
N GLN A 395 25.93 -7.23 -36.53
CA GLN A 395 27.14 -7.39 -35.71
C GLN A 395 28.00 -8.56 -36.18
N ARG A 396 27.40 -9.72 -36.49
CA ARG A 396 28.13 -10.90 -37.01
C ARG A 396 28.70 -10.69 -38.41
N LEU A 397 27.96 -10.01 -39.30
CA LEU A 397 28.43 -9.68 -40.64
C LEU A 397 29.57 -8.66 -40.59
N PHE A 398 29.43 -7.62 -39.77
CA PHE A 398 30.50 -6.63 -39.59
C PHE A 398 31.73 -7.26 -38.93
N SER A 399 31.58 -8.11 -37.91
CA SER A 399 32.74 -8.74 -37.26
C SER A 399 33.47 -9.72 -38.19
N THR A 400 32.75 -10.41 -39.07
CA THR A 400 33.36 -11.28 -40.10
C THR A 400 34.04 -10.49 -41.22
N LEU A 401 33.52 -9.31 -41.58
CA LEU A 401 34.08 -8.46 -42.63
C LEU A 401 35.24 -7.57 -42.16
N THR A 402 35.24 -7.12 -40.90
CA THR A 402 36.28 -6.22 -40.35
C THR A 402 37.33 -6.95 -39.52
N GLY A 403 37.14 -8.23 -39.19
CA GLY A 403 38.10 -9.04 -38.45
C GLY A 403 38.31 -8.63 -36.98
N VAL A 404 37.51 -7.69 -36.47
CA VAL A 404 37.60 -7.21 -35.09
C VAL A 404 36.61 -7.98 -34.21
N GLN A 405 37.11 -8.87 -33.35
CA GLN A 405 36.33 -9.44 -32.25
C GLN A 405 36.13 -8.37 -31.17
N GLN A 406 34.91 -7.86 -31.00
CA GLN A 406 34.53 -7.16 -29.78
C GLN A 406 33.49 -7.98 -29.01
N SER A 407 33.81 -8.18 -27.73
CA SER A 407 33.08 -8.93 -26.70
C SER A 407 31.63 -8.50 -26.50
N PRO A 408 30.78 -9.40 -25.96
CA PRO A 408 29.34 -9.24 -25.93
C PRO A 408 28.86 -8.28 -24.83
N LEU A 409 27.86 -7.47 -25.18
CA LEU A 409 26.86 -6.88 -24.26
C LEU A 409 27.41 -5.98 -23.14
N ALA A 410 27.82 -4.77 -23.48
CA ALA A 410 27.70 -3.62 -22.58
C ALA A 410 26.39 -2.88 -22.93
N ILE A 411 25.33 -3.14 -22.18
CA ILE A 411 24.08 -2.36 -22.23
C ILE A 411 24.21 -1.24 -21.20
N VAL A 412 24.06 0.00 -21.67
CA VAL A 412 23.93 1.23 -20.85
C VAL A 412 22.55 1.31 -20.23
#